data_AF-Q7NG89-F1
#
_entry.id   AF-Q7NG89-F1
#
_cell.length_a   1.000
_cell.length_b   1.000
_cell.length_c   1.000
_cell.angle_alpha   90.00
_cell.angle_beta   90.00
_cell.angle_gamma   90.00
#
_symmetry.space_group_name_H-M   'P 1'
#
loop_
_entity.id
_entity.type
_entity.pdbx_description
1 polymer ?
#
loop_
_entity_poly.entity_id
_entity_poly.type
_entity_poly.pdbx_seq_one_letter_code
_entity_poly.pdbx_strand_id
1 'polypeptide(L)'
;MRALSDVSRFGILAVALMLLISCAPGSESRESAERSLEYAERSVEAAGQAIREQTREATESVDRNIDQTGRNLQRTAGDTAIVTKVKGILAADPLVQSFAIDVQSSEGVVTLRGEVKNDAQRRRALEDAQSVKGVVQVVDQLTLKN
;
A
#
# COMPACT_ATOMS: atom_id res chain seq x y z
N MET A 1 30.85 -22.89 -57.96
CA MET A 1 29.90 -21.81 -57.66
C MET A 1 28.54 -22.15 -58.23
N ARG A 2 27.62 -22.62 -57.38
CA ARG A 2 26.14 -22.63 -57.51
C ARG A 2 25.60 -23.14 -56.17
N ALA A 3 25.79 -22.28 -55.16
CA ALA A 3 24.90 -22.24 -54.01
C ALA A 3 23.64 -21.46 -54.45
N LEU A 4 22.55 -21.65 -53.72
CA LEU A 4 21.25 -20.95 -53.84
C LEU A 4 20.21 -21.65 -54.73
N SER A 5 19.58 -22.72 -54.22
CA SER A 5 18.14 -22.95 -54.42
C SER A 5 17.52 -24.11 -53.61
N ASP A 6 17.87 -24.39 -52.35
CA ASP A 6 17.16 -25.47 -51.60
C ASP A 6 16.97 -25.22 -50.09
N VAL A 7 17.03 -23.96 -49.62
CA VAL A 7 16.82 -23.64 -48.19
C VAL A 7 15.34 -23.59 -47.79
N SER A 8 14.40 -23.62 -48.74
CA SER A 8 12.98 -23.36 -48.44
C SER A 8 12.11 -24.60 -48.18
N ARG A 9 12.64 -25.82 -48.26
CA ARG A 9 11.83 -27.06 -48.06
C ARG A 9 12.43 -28.10 -47.10
N PHE A 10 13.66 -27.91 -46.63
CA PHE A 10 14.34 -28.83 -45.71
C PHE A 10 14.19 -28.49 -44.22
N GLY A 11 13.65 -27.31 -43.88
CA GLY A 11 13.49 -26.87 -42.48
C GLY A 11 12.52 -27.70 -41.65
N ILE A 12 11.55 -28.37 -42.27
CA ILE A 12 10.53 -29.17 -41.57
C ILE A 12 10.94 -30.65 -41.47
N LEU A 13 11.84 -31.13 -42.34
CA LEU A 13 12.23 -32.53 -42.38
C LEU A 13 13.40 -32.87 -41.43
N ALA A 14 14.21 -31.88 -41.04
CA ALA A 14 15.35 -32.09 -40.14
C ALA A 14 14.97 -32.35 -38.67
N VAL A 15 13.76 -31.99 -38.26
CA VAL A 15 13.28 -32.24 -36.88
C VAL A 15 12.81 -33.70 -36.70
N ALA A 16 12.48 -34.41 -37.78
CA ALA A 16 11.94 -35.77 -37.73
C ALA A 16 13.01 -36.89 -37.73
N LEU A 17 14.26 -36.62 -38.12
CA LEU A 17 15.30 -37.66 -38.24
C LEU A 17 16.17 -37.82 -36.96
N MET A 18 15.98 -36.97 -35.94
CA MET A 18 16.76 -37.04 -34.70
C MET A 18 16.18 -38.00 -33.64
N LEU A 19 15.11 -38.71 -33.94
CA LEU A 19 14.41 -39.57 -32.98
C LEU A 19 14.78 -41.06 -33.01
N LEU A 20 15.73 -41.50 -33.84
CA LEU A 20 16.03 -42.93 -33.95
C LEU A 20 17.54 -43.15 -34.02
N ILE A 21 18.17 -43.51 -32.89
CA ILE A 21 19.26 -44.50 -32.72
C ILE A 21 19.93 -44.26 -31.36
N SER A 22 19.43 -44.92 -30.31
CA SER A 22 20.25 -45.62 -29.31
C SER A 22 19.35 -46.33 -28.30
N CYS A 23 19.01 -47.61 -28.56
CA CYS A 23 19.09 -48.70 -27.58
C CYS A 23 18.51 -50.02 -28.16
N ALA A 24 19.32 -51.07 -28.20
CA ALA A 24 18.88 -52.47 -28.17
C ALA A 24 20.03 -53.28 -27.49
N PRO A 25 19.75 -54.30 -26.67
CA PRO A 25 19.18 -55.53 -27.23
C PRO A 25 18.08 -56.19 -26.36
N GLY A 26 17.07 -56.75 -27.03
CA GLY A 26 16.30 -57.86 -26.48
C GLY A 26 14.98 -57.52 -25.78
N SER A 27 13.90 -57.82 -26.51
CA SER A 27 12.51 -58.10 -26.10
C SER A 27 11.73 -57.07 -25.27
N GLU A 28 10.85 -56.41 -26.01
CA GLU A 28 9.45 -56.11 -25.69
C GLU A 28 9.16 -54.91 -24.78
N SER A 29 8.17 -54.14 -25.24
CA SER A 29 7.50 -53.04 -24.52
C SER A 29 8.18 -51.66 -24.66
N ARG A 30 8.12 -51.19 -25.90
CA ARG A 30 8.56 -49.89 -26.44
C ARG A 30 7.72 -48.68 -25.98
N GLU A 31 7.16 -48.70 -24.77
CA GLU A 31 6.19 -47.67 -24.29
C GLU A 31 6.78 -46.75 -23.20
N SER A 32 8.11 -46.71 -23.08
CA SER A 32 8.78 -46.08 -21.93
C SER A 32 9.61 -44.85 -22.28
N ALA A 33 9.90 -44.59 -23.56
CA ALA A 33 10.74 -43.46 -23.96
C ALA A 33 9.95 -42.15 -24.15
N GLU A 34 8.67 -42.22 -24.54
CA GLU A 34 7.80 -41.04 -24.72
C GLU A 34 7.16 -40.57 -23.41
N ARG A 35 7.15 -41.42 -22.37
CA ARG A 35 6.66 -41.04 -21.03
C ARG A 35 7.56 -40.03 -20.33
N SER A 36 8.88 -40.06 -20.53
CA SER A 36 9.80 -39.23 -19.74
C SER A 36 9.74 -37.73 -20.07
N LEU A 37 9.25 -37.36 -21.26
CA LEU A 37 9.04 -35.96 -21.65
C LEU A 37 7.68 -35.41 -21.20
N GLU A 38 6.64 -36.26 -21.15
CA GLU A 38 5.33 -35.89 -20.59
C GLU A 38 5.37 -35.68 -19.06
N TYR A 39 6.27 -36.37 -18.36
CA TYR A 39 6.51 -36.17 -16.93
C TYR A 39 7.20 -34.84 -16.59
N ALA A 40 7.91 -34.22 -17.55
CA ALA A 40 8.53 -32.92 -17.33
C ALA A 40 7.48 -31.80 -17.28
N GLU A 41 6.50 -31.79 -18.19
CA GLU A 41 5.46 -30.74 -18.25
C GLU A 41 4.49 -30.79 -17.06
N ARG A 42 4.17 -32.00 -16.58
CA ARG A 42 3.33 -32.20 -15.38
C ARG A 42 3.98 -31.68 -14.09
N SER A 43 5.31 -31.59 -14.06
CA SER A 43 6.08 -31.06 -12.94
C SER A 43 6.12 -29.51 -12.93
N VAL A 44 6.02 -28.87 -14.11
CA VAL A 44 5.98 -27.41 -14.24
C VAL A 44 4.58 -26.88 -13.87
N GLU A 45 3.52 -27.62 -14.16
CA GLU A 45 2.16 -27.27 -13.71
C GLU A 45 1.96 -27.42 -12.20
N ALA A 46 2.54 -28.47 -11.60
CA ALA A 46 2.55 -28.65 -10.15
C ALA A 46 3.38 -27.56 -9.43
N ALA A 47 4.47 -27.09 -10.03
CA ALA A 47 5.25 -25.96 -9.54
C ALA A 47 4.52 -24.61 -9.73
N GLY A 48 3.71 -24.48 -10.79
CA GLY A 48 2.88 -23.31 -11.06
C GLY A 48 1.76 -23.09 -10.05
N GLN A 49 1.32 -24.14 -9.34
CA GLN A 49 0.28 -24.04 -8.30
C GLN A 49 0.83 -23.57 -6.94
N ALA A 50 2.08 -23.87 -6.60
CA ALA A 50 2.70 -23.42 -5.34
C ALA A 50 2.98 -21.90 -5.31
N ILE A 51 3.27 -21.31 -6.48
CA ILE A 51 3.54 -19.87 -6.61
C ILE A 51 2.25 -19.04 -6.52
N ARG A 52 1.12 -19.58 -7.00
CA ARG A 52 -0.18 -18.88 -7.01
C ARG A 52 -0.79 -18.72 -5.63
N GLU A 53 -0.56 -19.66 -4.73
CA GLU A 53 -1.08 -19.60 -3.36
C GLU A 53 -0.35 -18.53 -2.53
N GLN A 54 0.98 -18.46 -2.63
CA GLN A 54 1.79 -17.47 -1.88
C GLN A 54 1.77 -16.06 -2.49
N THR A 55 1.47 -15.91 -3.79
CA THR A 55 1.47 -14.61 -4.48
C THR A 55 0.12 -13.87 -4.37
N ARG A 56 -0.96 -14.55 -3.97
CA ARG A 56 -2.30 -13.96 -3.86
C ARG A 56 -2.53 -13.17 -2.56
N GLU A 57 -1.83 -13.51 -1.48
CA GLU A 57 -1.97 -12.80 -0.19
C GLU A 57 -1.07 -11.56 -0.09
N ALA A 58 0.09 -11.59 -0.77
CA ALA A 58 1.05 -10.49 -0.77
C ALA A 58 0.67 -9.33 -1.72
N THR A 59 -0.15 -9.57 -2.74
CA THR A 59 -0.60 -8.51 -3.66
C THR A 59 -1.90 -7.82 -3.20
N GLU A 60 -2.80 -8.51 -2.50
CA GLU A 60 -4.03 -7.91 -1.96
C GLU A 60 -3.83 -7.01 -0.72
N SER A 61 -2.73 -7.20 0.00
CA SER A 61 -2.39 -6.38 1.18
C SER A 61 -1.67 -5.08 0.81
N VAL A 62 -1.15 -4.96 -0.40
CA VAL A 62 -0.43 -3.77 -0.88
C VAL A 62 -1.42 -2.70 -1.36
N ASP A 63 -2.43 -3.06 -2.16
CA ASP A 63 -3.43 -2.10 -2.65
C ASP A 63 -4.25 -1.50 -1.49
N ARG A 64 -4.65 -2.32 -0.52
CA ARG A 64 -5.39 -1.86 0.67
C ARG A 64 -4.59 -0.90 1.55
N ASN A 65 -3.28 -1.09 1.68
CA ASN A 65 -2.41 -0.23 2.47
C ASN A 65 -2.12 1.11 1.78
N ILE A 66 -2.06 1.16 0.45
CA ILE A 66 -1.86 2.41 -0.30
C ILE A 66 -3.09 3.31 -0.15
N ASP A 67 -4.29 2.76 -0.25
CA ASP A 67 -5.54 3.51 -0.04
C ASP A 67 -5.72 3.99 1.41
N GLN A 68 -5.36 3.17 2.39
CA GLN A 68 -5.37 3.58 3.79
C GLN A 68 -4.33 4.67 4.06
N THR A 69 -3.11 4.51 3.55
CA THR A 69 -2.06 5.52 3.68
C THR A 69 -2.47 6.84 3.04
N GLY A 70 -3.03 6.81 1.83
CA GLY A 70 -3.51 8.01 1.14
C GLY A 70 -4.59 8.76 1.94
N ARG A 71 -5.58 8.03 2.48
CA ARG A 71 -6.63 8.62 3.33
C ARG A 71 -6.09 9.17 4.64
N ASN A 72 -5.15 8.48 5.29
CA ASN A 72 -4.52 8.94 6.53
C ASN A 72 -3.71 10.22 6.31
N LEU A 73 -2.93 10.29 5.22
CA LEU A 73 -2.19 11.51 4.86
C LEU A 73 -3.12 12.70 4.62
N GLN A 74 -4.23 12.49 3.92
CA GLN A 74 -5.21 13.54 3.69
C GLN A 74 -5.87 14.03 4.98
N ARG A 75 -6.13 13.11 5.93
CA ARG A 75 -6.67 13.46 7.24
C ARG A 75 -5.67 14.26 8.07
N THR A 76 -4.42 13.82 8.17
CA THR A 76 -3.35 14.53 8.88
C THR A 76 -3.08 15.92 8.29
N ALA A 77 -3.12 16.05 6.96
CA ALA A 77 -2.99 17.34 6.29
C ALA A 77 -4.17 18.28 6.65
N GLY A 78 -5.38 17.74 6.68
CA GLY A 78 -6.58 18.47 7.15
C GLY A 78 -6.45 18.91 8.60
N ASP A 79 -6.02 18.01 9.49
CA ASP A 79 -5.81 18.29 10.91
C ASP A 79 -4.75 19.37 11.13
N THR A 80 -3.65 19.31 10.37
CA THR A 80 -2.60 20.33 10.44
C THR A 80 -3.16 21.71 10.08
N ALA A 81 -3.97 21.80 9.02
CA ALA A 81 -4.62 23.05 8.64
C ALA A 81 -5.62 23.55 9.70
N ILE A 82 -6.33 22.64 10.39
CA ILE A 82 -7.19 22.99 11.53
C ILE A 82 -6.35 23.58 12.66
N VAL A 83 -5.25 22.93 13.06
CA VAL A 83 -4.35 23.42 14.13
C VAL A 83 -3.81 24.81 13.80
N THR A 84 -3.33 25.03 12.57
CA THR A 84 -2.81 26.33 12.15
C THR A 84 -3.88 27.42 12.24
N LYS A 85 -5.12 27.13 11.83
CA LYS A 85 -6.24 28.08 11.92
C LYS A 85 -6.60 28.37 13.36
N VAL A 86 -6.76 27.35 14.21
CA VAL A 86 -7.08 27.52 15.63
C VAL A 86 -5.98 28.34 16.31
N LYS A 87 -4.71 27.99 16.12
CA LYS A 87 -3.58 28.78 16.66
C LYS A 87 -3.59 30.22 16.16
N GLY A 88 -3.91 30.44 14.89
CA GLY A 88 -4.01 31.79 14.32
C GLY A 88 -5.10 32.64 14.98
N ILE A 89 -6.30 32.06 15.21
CA ILE A 89 -7.41 32.77 15.87
C ILE A 89 -7.06 33.04 17.34
N LEU A 90 -6.55 32.06 18.06
CA LEU A 90 -6.16 32.22 19.47
C LEU A 90 -5.04 33.25 19.65
N ALA A 91 -4.08 33.31 18.70
CA ALA A 91 -3.04 34.32 18.71
C ALA A 91 -3.56 35.72 18.36
N ALA A 92 -4.67 35.83 17.63
CA ALA A 92 -5.30 37.09 17.29
C ALA A 92 -6.25 37.60 18.39
N ASP A 93 -6.72 36.74 19.29
CA ASP A 93 -7.60 37.15 20.40
C ASP A 93 -6.79 37.74 21.57
N PRO A 94 -6.95 39.03 21.88
CA PRO A 94 -6.20 39.69 22.95
C PRO A 94 -6.41 39.08 24.34
N LEU A 95 -7.51 38.33 24.56
CA LEU A 95 -7.78 37.68 25.84
C LEU A 95 -6.91 36.44 26.07
N VAL A 96 -6.52 35.71 25.01
CA VAL A 96 -5.78 34.44 25.10
C VAL A 96 -4.39 34.45 24.46
N GLN A 97 -4.06 35.46 23.64
CA GLN A 97 -2.76 35.60 22.97
C GLN A 97 -1.53 35.59 23.92
N SER A 98 -1.72 35.95 25.19
CA SER A 98 -0.63 36.04 26.18
C SER A 98 -0.26 34.69 26.81
N PHE A 99 -0.92 33.60 26.43
CA PHE A 99 -0.70 32.27 27.00
C PHE A 99 -0.15 31.31 25.96
N ALA A 100 0.81 30.48 26.38
CA ALA A 100 1.30 29.38 25.58
C ALA A 100 0.26 28.24 25.64
N ILE A 101 -0.76 28.33 24.79
CA ILE A 101 -1.74 27.26 24.58
C ILE A 101 -1.22 26.34 23.48
N ASP A 102 -0.97 25.09 23.83
CA ASP A 102 -0.71 24.03 22.86
C ASP A 102 -2.03 23.54 22.27
N VAL A 103 -2.06 23.44 20.94
CA VAL A 103 -3.24 23.03 20.19
C VAL A 103 -2.84 21.81 19.38
N GLN A 104 -3.58 20.72 19.58
CA GLN A 104 -3.45 19.50 18.80
C GLN A 104 -4.78 19.17 18.13
N SER A 105 -4.74 18.57 16.94
CA SER A 105 -5.93 18.06 16.25
C SER A 105 -5.67 16.63 15.83
N SER A 106 -6.67 15.77 15.99
CA SER A 106 -6.66 14.42 15.45
C SER A 106 -8.06 14.08 14.96
N GLU A 107 -8.18 13.81 13.67
CA GLU A 107 -9.43 13.44 13.00
C GLU A 107 -10.56 14.46 13.24
N GLY A 108 -10.23 15.76 13.29
CA GLY A 108 -11.18 16.84 13.57
C GLY A 108 -11.52 17.04 15.06
N VAL A 109 -10.91 16.28 15.97
CA VAL A 109 -11.00 16.51 17.42
C VAL A 109 -9.83 17.39 17.86
N VAL A 110 -10.13 18.59 18.35
CA VAL A 110 -9.14 19.57 18.79
C VAL A 110 -8.95 19.49 20.30
N THR A 111 -7.72 19.36 20.76
CA THR A 111 -7.38 19.39 22.19
C THR A 111 -6.61 20.66 22.51
N LEU A 112 -7.09 21.43 23.48
CA LEU A 112 -6.44 22.63 23.99
C LEU A 112 -5.76 22.34 25.33
N ARG A 113 -4.45 22.59 25.40
CA ARG A 113 -3.63 22.37 26.61
C ARG A 113 -2.84 23.60 26.97
N GLY A 114 -2.69 23.87 28.26
CA GLY A 114 -1.91 25.00 28.76
C GLY A 114 -2.56 25.66 29.96
N GLU A 115 -2.00 26.80 30.36
CA GLU A 115 -2.45 27.56 31.52
C GLU A 115 -3.14 28.85 31.06
N VAL A 116 -4.28 29.18 31.66
CA VAL A 116 -5.02 30.43 31.44
C VAL A 116 -5.26 31.14 32.79
N LYS A 117 -5.42 32.48 32.80
CA LYS A 117 -5.57 33.23 34.07
C LYS A 117 -6.96 33.11 34.69
N ASN A 118 -8.00 32.92 33.88
CA ASN A 118 -9.38 32.90 34.38
C ASN A 118 -10.30 32.06 33.48
N ASP A 119 -11.48 31.74 34.00
CA ASP A 119 -12.46 30.93 33.26
C ASP A 119 -13.05 31.66 32.04
N ALA A 120 -13.06 32.99 32.03
CA ALA A 120 -13.49 33.75 30.85
C ALA A 120 -12.57 33.51 29.64
N GLN A 121 -11.25 33.47 29.87
CA GLN A 121 -10.27 33.11 28.85
C GLN A 121 -10.40 31.66 28.39
N ARG A 122 -10.63 30.74 29.34
CA ARG A 122 -10.88 29.33 29.04
C ARG A 122 -12.09 29.16 28.11
N ARG A 123 -13.22 29.78 28.45
CA ARG A 123 -14.44 29.75 27.62
C ARG A 123 -14.21 30.36 26.25
N ARG A 124 -13.53 31.50 26.19
CA ARG A 124 -13.24 32.16 24.92
C ARG A 124 -12.34 31.32 24.01
N ALA A 125 -11.31 30.65 24.55
CA ALA A 125 -10.48 29.73 23.78
C ALA A 125 -11.29 28.57 23.19
N LEU A 126 -12.27 28.06 23.95
CA LEU A 126 -13.17 27.00 23.49
C LEU A 126 -14.09 27.47 22.37
N GLU A 127 -14.69 28.65 22.51
CA GLU A 127 -15.54 29.27 21.49
C GLU A 127 -14.77 29.53 20.19
N ASP A 128 -13.57 30.11 20.29
CA ASP A 128 -12.71 30.41 19.16
C ASP A 128 -12.26 29.12 18.43
N ALA A 129 -11.92 28.06 19.17
CA ALA A 129 -11.59 26.77 18.59
C ALA A 129 -12.79 26.10 17.90
N GLN A 130 -13.99 26.17 18.50
CA GLN A 130 -15.23 25.64 17.91
C GLN A 130 -15.65 26.39 16.65
N SER A 131 -15.29 27.67 16.52
CA SER A 131 -15.60 28.48 15.33
C SER A 131 -14.82 28.04 14.08
N VAL A 132 -13.79 27.18 14.21
CA VAL A 132 -12.99 26.73 13.07
C VAL A 132 -13.73 25.65 12.27
N LYS A 133 -13.87 25.90 10.96
CA LYS A 133 -14.47 24.93 10.04
C LYS A 133 -13.66 23.62 10.02
N GLY A 134 -14.35 22.51 10.29
CA GLY A 134 -13.77 21.17 10.31
C GLY A 134 -13.56 20.60 11.71
N VAL A 135 -13.77 21.40 12.74
CA VAL A 135 -13.77 20.93 14.13
C VAL A 135 -15.07 20.17 14.41
N VAL A 136 -14.92 18.92 14.83
CA VAL A 136 -16.02 18.03 15.23
C VAL A 136 -16.26 18.13 16.72
N GLN A 137 -15.17 18.19 17.50
CA GLN A 137 -15.21 18.26 18.94
C GLN A 137 -14.00 19.04 19.46
N VAL A 138 -14.20 19.75 20.58
CA VAL A 138 -13.12 20.39 21.32
C VAL A 138 -13.01 19.75 22.70
N VAL A 139 -11.81 19.27 23.02
CA VAL A 139 -11.43 18.72 24.31
C VAL A 139 -10.66 19.78 25.08
N ASP A 140 -11.18 20.11 26.24
CA ASP A 140 -10.59 21.09 27.13
C ASP A 140 -9.67 20.44 28.16
N GLN A 141 -8.39 20.82 28.13
CA GLN A 141 -7.38 20.43 29.11
C GLN A 141 -6.61 21.65 29.61
N LEU A 142 -7.28 22.81 29.65
CA LEU A 142 -6.71 24.05 30.18
C LEU A 142 -6.80 24.08 31.71
N THR A 143 -5.73 24.54 32.35
CA THR A 143 -5.68 24.74 33.81
C THR A 143 -5.67 26.23 34.15
N LEU A 144 -6.26 26.59 35.29
CA LEU A 144 -6.18 27.96 35.79
C LEU A 144 -4.85 28.18 36.50
N LYS A 145 -4.15 29.23 36.10
CA LYS A 145 -2.92 29.68 36.78
C LYS A 145 -3.30 30.36 38.10
N ASN A 146 -2.89 29.75 39.22
CA ASN A 146 -3.03 30.33 40.57
C ASN A 146 -2.03 31.48 40.82
#